data_AF-R6XP57-F1
#
_entry.id   AF-R6XP57-F1
#
_cell.length_a   1.000
_cell.length_b   1.000
_cell.length_c   1.000
_cell.angle_alpha   90.00
_cell.angle_beta   90.00
_cell.angle_gamma   90.00
#
_symmetry.space_group_name_H-M   'P 1'
#
loop_
_entity.id
_entity.type
_entity.pdbx_description
1 polymer ?
#
loop_
_entity_poly.entity_id
_entity_poly.type
_entity_poly.pdbx_seq_one_letter_code
_entity_poly.pdbx_strand_id
1 'polypeptide(L)'
;MKITIENKKQKAIELMNKLDIYKPYIKGFKDKNSVCFYENYGGFWAYQEPELMAKIKEFEEKHNVLVYAVTHEYLEFGECYDFLYIPDYEEEWDEMLYPQGNMFYAYAYVWNKTDDFCSEFGTIGIRSFGGGIKRVA
;
A
#
# COMPACT_ATOMS: atom_id res chain seq x y z
N MET A 1 -19.90 -3.52 13.53
CA MET A 1 -19.45 -4.93 13.36
C MET A 1 -17.95 -4.94 13.72
N LYS A 2 -17.39 -5.99 14.34
CA LYS A 2 -15.93 -6.01 14.57
C LYS A 2 -15.26 -6.50 13.29
N ILE A 3 -14.56 -5.62 12.59
CA ILE A 3 -13.81 -5.98 11.38
C ILE A 3 -12.74 -7.01 11.74
N THR A 4 -12.69 -8.08 10.95
CA THR A 4 -11.68 -9.14 11.11
C THR A 4 -10.54 -8.94 10.13
N ILE A 5 -9.38 -9.55 10.42
CA ILE A 5 -8.25 -9.56 9.50
C ILE A 5 -8.61 -10.17 8.14
N GLU A 6 -9.53 -11.15 8.12
CA GLU A 6 -9.98 -11.78 6.88
C GLU A 6 -10.84 -10.83 6.04
N ASN A 7 -11.67 -9.98 6.68
CA ASN A 7 -12.41 -8.94 5.96
C ASN A 7 -11.45 -7.93 5.32
N LYS A 8 -10.44 -7.45 6.06
CA LYS A 8 -9.40 -6.56 5.52
C LYS A 8 -8.66 -7.19 4.35
N LYS A 9 -8.33 -8.48 4.46
CA LYS A 9 -7.63 -9.22 3.43
C LYS A 9 -8.45 -9.38 2.15
N GLN A 10 -9.76 -9.62 2.28
CA GLN A 10 -10.67 -9.66 1.12
C GLN A 10 -10.71 -8.31 0.41
N LYS A 11 -10.83 -7.21 1.15
CA LYS A 11 -10.80 -5.86 0.57
C LYS A 11 -9.45 -5.53 -0.07
N ALA A 12 -8.35 -5.83 0.60
CA ALA A 12 -7.01 -5.67 0.03
C ALA A 12 -6.88 -6.41 -1.31
N ILE A 13 -7.31 -7.68 -1.39
CA ILE A 13 -7.27 -8.45 -2.63
C ILE A 13 -8.16 -7.81 -3.71
N GLU A 14 -9.34 -7.30 -3.37
CA GLU A 14 -10.19 -6.54 -4.31
C GLU A 14 -9.44 -5.33 -4.89
N LEU A 15 -8.80 -4.52 -4.03
CA LEU A 15 -8.04 -3.34 -4.45
C LEU A 15 -6.82 -3.72 -5.31
N MET A 16 -6.09 -4.78 -4.94
CA MET A 16 -4.98 -5.29 -5.73
C MET A 16 -5.41 -5.75 -7.13
N ASN A 17 -6.58 -6.39 -7.25
CA ASN A 17 -7.14 -6.75 -8.56
C ASN A 17 -7.57 -5.52 -9.36
N LYS A 18 -8.16 -4.50 -8.71
CA LYS A 18 -8.55 -3.24 -9.36
C LYS A 18 -7.34 -2.46 -9.89
N LEU A 19 -6.20 -2.58 -9.21
CA LEU A 19 -4.90 -2.05 -9.64
C LEU A 19 -4.18 -2.90 -10.69
N ASP A 20 -4.77 -4.03 -11.11
CA ASP A 20 -4.13 -4.99 -12.04
C ASP A 20 -2.72 -5.40 -11.57
N ILE A 21 -2.53 -5.62 -10.27
CA ILE A 21 -1.26 -6.08 -9.71
C ILE A 21 -0.93 -7.49 -10.22
N TYR A 22 0.35 -7.74 -10.48
CA TYR A 22 0.87 -9.00 -10.97
C TYR A 22 0.36 -10.18 -10.12
N LYS A 23 -0.31 -11.14 -10.77
CA LYS A 23 -1.05 -12.23 -10.09
C LYS A 23 -0.25 -13.00 -9.03
N PRO A 24 1.05 -13.29 -9.22
CA PRO A 24 1.88 -13.89 -8.17
C PRO A 24 1.99 -13.07 -6.88
N TYR A 25 1.98 -11.74 -6.95
CA TYR A 25 1.97 -10.88 -5.77
C TYR A 25 0.64 -10.94 -5.03
N ILE A 26 -0.49 -10.91 -5.77
CA ILE A 26 -1.83 -11.12 -5.19
C ILE A 26 -1.90 -12.49 -4.50
N LYS A 27 -1.36 -13.54 -5.13
CA LYS A 27 -1.31 -14.88 -4.55
C LYS A 27 -0.42 -14.93 -3.31
N GLY A 28 0.76 -14.32 -3.33
CA GLY A 28 1.65 -14.25 -2.17
C GLY A 28 1.01 -13.53 -0.98
N PHE A 29 0.29 -12.44 -1.24
CA PHE A 29 -0.50 -11.75 -0.24
C PHE A 29 -1.64 -12.62 0.30
N LYS A 30 -2.41 -13.26 -0.60
CA LYS A 30 -3.51 -14.17 -0.21
C LYS A 30 -3.03 -15.36 0.62
N ASP A 31 -1.92 -15.98 0.27
CA ASP A 31 -1.49 -17.22 0.92
C ASP A 31 -0.66 -16.96 2.19
N LYS A 32 0.09 -15.85 2.22
CA LYS A 32 1.14 -15.62 3.24
C LYS A 32 1.18 -14.20 3.82
N ASN A 33 0.23 -13.32 3.47
CA ASN A 33 0.27 -11.88 3.78
C ASN A 33 1.59 -11.23 3.34
N SER A 34 2.21 -11.73 2.26
CA SER A 34 3.45 -11.16 1.74
C SER A 34 3.14 -9.86 1.00
N VAL A 35 3.65 -8.75 1.52
CA VAL A 35 3.54 -7.42 0.92
C VAL A 35 4.63 -7.23 -0.13
N CYS A 36 4.28 -6.54 -1.23
CA CYS A 36 5.23 -6.10 -2.23
C CYS A 36 5.42 -4.58 -2.15
N PHE A 37 6.63 -4.13 -2.41
CA PHE A 37 6.91 -2.72 -2.70
C PHE A 37 7.27 -2.53 -4.18
N TYR A 38 7.07 -1.33 -4.69
CA TYR A 38 7.28 -1.01 -6.10
C TYR A 38 8.18 0.20 -6.31
N GLU A 39 9.14 0.07 -7.23
CA GLU A 39 9.98 1.15 -7.72
C GLU A 39 9.78 1.31 -9.22
N ASN A 40 9.25 2.47 -9.67
CA ASN A 40 8.95 2.71 -11.09
C ASN A 40 8.20 1.53 -11.77
N TYR A 41 7.18 0.97 -11.11
CA TYR A 41 6.42 -0.25 -11.50
C TYR A 41 7.13 -1.60 -11.30
N GLY A 42 8.43 -1.64 -11.01
CA GLY A 42 9.14 -2.88 -10.68
C GLY A 42 8.76 -3.35 -9.28
N GLY A 43 8.14 -4.53 -9.18
CA GLY A 43 7.71 -5.10 -7.90
C GLY A 43 8.79 -5.96 -7.22
N PHE A 44 8.91 -5.82 -5.91
CA PHE A 44 9.82 -6.57 -5.06
C PHE A 44 9.10 -7.03 -3.80
N TRP A 45 9.54 -8.12 -3.20
CA TRP A 45 8.94 -8.56 -1.95
C TRP A 45 9.49 -7.71 -0.80
N ALA A 46 8.62 -7.15 0.03
CA ALA A 46 9.03 -6.29 1.14
C ALA A 46 9.95 -7.03 2.13
N TYR A 47 9.81 -8.35 2.30
CA TYR A 47 10.70 -9.15 3.16
C TYR A 47 12.16 -9.17 2.75
N GLN A 48 12.48 -8.74 1.51
CA GLN A 48 13.85 -8.59 1.05
C GLN A 48 14.53 -7.37 1.70
N GLU A 49 13.74 -6.42 2.20
CA GLU A 49 14.16 -5.21 2.89
C GLU A 49 13.72 -5.26 4.38
N PRO A 50 14.59 -5.71 5.30
CA PRO A 50 14.22 -5.93 6.70
C PRO A 50 13.71 -4.68 7.42
N GLU A 51 14.26 -3.51 7.09
CA GLU A 51 13.85 -2.22 7.65
C GLU A 51 12.41 -1.87 7.25
N LEU A 52 12.09 -2.02 5.97
CA LEU A 52 10.74 -1.80 5.45
C LEU A 52 9.74 -2.73 6.12
N MET A 53 10.05 -4.03 6.24
CA MET A 53 9.16 -4.97 6.93
C MET A 53 8.97 -4.64 8.40
N ALA A 54 10.00 -4.17 9.09
CA ALA A 54 9.88 -3.75 10.48
C ALA A 54 8.92 -2.55 10.59
N LYS A 55 9.06 -1.56 9.71
CA LYS A 55 8.18 -0.38 9.68
C LYS A 55 6.74 -0.72 9.33
N ILE A 56 6.51 -1.62 8.36
CA ILE A 56 5.16 -2.11 8.02
C ILE A 56 4.50 -2.72 9.26
N LYS A 57 5.20 -3.62 9.97
CA LYS A 57 4.66 -4.26 11.17
C LYS A 57 4.35 -3.26 12.29
N GLU A 58 5.28 -2.34 12.55
CA GLU A 58 5.08 -1.27 13.54
C GLU A 58 3.82 -0.46 13.21
N PHE A 59 3.65 -0.08 11.94
CA PHE A 59 2.51 0.68 11.46
C PHE A 59 1.19 -0.10 11.59
N GLU A 60 1.17 -1.37 11.14
CA GLU A 60 0.01 -2.26 11.25
C GLU A 60 -0.44 -2.43 12.71
N GLU A 61 0.50 -2.65 13.63
CA GLU A 61 0.23 -2.82 15.06
C GLU A 61 -0.25 -1.52 15.71
N LYS A 62 0.41 -0.40 15.42
CA LYS A 62 0.10 0.92 16.01
C LYS A 62 -1.27 1.45 15.58
N HIS A 63 -1.65 1.23 14.33
CA HIS A 63 -2.88 1.79 13.76
C HIS A 63 -4.00 0.76 13.59
N ASN A 64 -3.74 -0.50 13.91
CA ASN A 64 -4.63 -1.63 13.69
C ASN A 64 -5.13 -1.68 12.23
N VAL A 65 -4.20 -1.67 11.28
CA VAL A 65 -4.48 -1.69 9.83
C VAL A 65 -3.80 -2.90 9.16
N LEU A 66 -4.10 -3.14 7.89
CA LEU A 66 -3.45 -4.17 7.07
C LEU A 66 -2.86 -3.54 5.81
N VAL A 67 -1.53 -3.59 5.63
CA VAL A 67 -0.85 -3.09 4.43
C VAL A 67 -0.90 -4.14 3.33
N TYR A 68 -1.25 -3.74 2.11
CA TYR A 68 -1.37 -4.66 0.96
C TYR A 68 -0.37 -4.40 -0.16
N ALA A 69 0.14 -3.18 -0.27
CA ALA A 69 1.17 -2.80 -1.23
C ALA A 69 1.90 -1.53 -0.76
N VAL A 70 3.12 -1.32 -1.24
CA VAL A 70 3.93 -0.14 -0.93
C VAL A 70 4.49 0.47 -2.20
N THR A 71 4.41 1.78 -2.39
CA THR A 71 5.22 2.47 -3.42
C THR A 71 6.48 3.07 -2.76
N HIS A 72 7.58 3.11 -3.50
CA HIS A 72 8.85 3.68 -3.04
C HIS A 72 9.36 4.71 -4.05
N GLU A 73 9.55 5.95 -3.59
CA GLU A 73 9.94 7.07 -4.42
C GLU A 73 10.90 8.03 -3.71
N TYR A 74 11.80 8.63 -4.48
CA TYR A 74 12.58 9.79 -4.07
C TYR A 74 11.86 11.06 -4.52
N LEU A 75 11.22 11.74 -3.57
CA LEU A 75 10.49 12.99 -3.78
C LEU A 75 11.38 14.18 -3.40
N GLU A 76 10.98 15.40 -3.76
CA GLU A 76 11.76 16.61 -3.45
C GLU A 76 12.00 16.80 -1.94
N PHE A 77 11.13 16.24 -1.10
CA PHE A 77 11.17 16.34 0.36
C PHE A 77 11.74 15.09 1.05
N GLY A 78 12.15 14.05 0.31
CA GLY A 78 12.80 12.87 0.90
C GLY A 78 12.51 11.55 0.18
N GLU A 79 13.21 10.50 0.64
CA GLU A 79 12.92 9.09 0.35
C GLU A 79 11.65 8.67 1.07
N CYS A 80 10.63 8.28 0.33
CA CYS A 80 9.29 8.01 0.85
C CYS A 80 8.79 6.62 0.47
N TYR A 81 8.17 5.95 1.43
CA TYR A 81 7.42 4.73 1.20
C TYR A 81 5.95 4.97 1.49
N ASP A 82 5.08 4.81 0.50
CA ASP A 82 3.65 4.98 0.68
C ASP A 82 2.99 3.62 0.96
N PHE A 83 2.55 3.41 2.19
CA PHE A 83 1.88 2.19 2.60
C PHE A 83 0.41 2.28 2.21
N LEU A 84 0.00 1.47 1.23
CA LEU A 84 -1.42 1.28 0.91
C LEU A 84 -2.00 0.26 1.89
N TYR A 85 -2.96 0.68 2.70
CA TYR A 85 -3.48 -0.10 3.83
C TYR A 85 -5.00 -0.29 3.77
N ILE A 86 -5.54 -1.08 4.70
CA ILE A 86 -6.98 -1.26 4.96
C ILE A 86 -7.27 -0.98 6.44
N PRO A 87 -8.08 0.04 6.79
CA PRO A 87 -8.44 0.36 8.17
C PRO A 87 -9.55 -0.55 8.71
N ASP A 88 -9.87 -0.38 9.99
CA ASP A 88 -11.05 -0.99 10.64
C ASP A 88 -12.39 -0.29 10.33
N TYR A 89 -12.36 0.84 9.61
CA TYR A 89 -13.53 1.63 9.25
C TYR A 89 -14.04 1.19 7.88
N GLU A 90 -14.97 0.23 7.87
CA GLU A 90 -15.54 -0.33 6.64
C GLU A 90 -16.28 0.72 5.81
N GLU A 91 -16.83 1.75 6.45
CA GLU A 91 -17.47 2.90 5.82
C GLU A 91 -16.54 3.67 4.87
N GLU A 92 -15.22 3.60 5.06
CA GLU A 92 -14.23 4.28 4.21
C GLU A 92 -13.78 3.42 3.02
N TRP A 93 -14.08 2.12 3.01
CA TRP A 93 -13.49 1.13 2.10
C TRP A 93 -13.78 1.39 0.62
N ASP A 94 -14.93 2.00 0.31
CA ASP A 94 -15.33 2.31 -1.06
C ASP A 94 -14.61 3.54 -1.62
N GLU A 95 -14.09 4.41 -0.74
CA GLU A 95 -13.39 5.64 -1.11
C GLU A 95 -11.87 5.48 -1.16
N MET A 96 -11.34 4.37 -0.64
CA MET A 96 -9.90 4.12 -0.52
C MET A 96 -9.15 4.06 -1.85
N LEU A 97 -9.85 3.76 -2.95
CA LEU A 97 -9.25 3.67 -4.28
C LEU A 97 -10.23 4.14 -5.36
N TYR A 98 -10.10 5.40 -5.75
CA TYR A 98 -10.98 6.02 -6.74
C TYR A 98 -10.24 6.30 -8.06
N PRO A 99 -10.78 5.87 -9.21
CA PRO A 99 -10.17 6.13 -10.51
C PRO A 99 -10.32 7.62 -10.89
N GLN A 100 -9.23 8.21 -11.38
CA GLN A 100 -9.21 9.57 -11.93
C GLN A 100 -8.38 9.58 -13.23
N GLY A 101 -9.04 9.63 -14.38
CA GLY A 101 -8.35 9.65 -15.67
C GLY A 101 -7.48 8.40 -15.87
N ASN A 102 -6.17 8.57 -15.96
CA ASN A 102 -5.20 7.48 -16.14
C ASN A 102 -4.43 7.11 -14.85
N MET A 103 -4.97 7.50 -13.69
CA MET A 103 -4.44 7.16 -12.38
C MET A 103 -5.59 6.77 -11.43
N PHE A 104 -5.22 6.34 -10.25
CA PHE A 104 -6.10 6.19 -9.11
C PHE A 104 -5.60 7.11 -8.02
N TYR A 105 -6.51 7.64 -7.23
CA TYR A 105 -6.14 8.15 -5.93
C TYR A 105 -6.36 7.06 -4.90
N ALA A 106 -5.39 6.91 -4.00
CA ALA A 106 -5.36 5.86 -3.00
C ALA A 106 -5.06 6.43 -1.62
N TYR A 107 -5.74 5.91 -0.60
CA TYR A 107 -5.38 6.18 0.79
C TYR A 107 -4.04 5.53 1.12
N ALA A 108 -3.16 6.30 1.73
CA ALA A 108 -1.81 5.85 2.07
C ALA A 108 -1.33 6.47 3.38
N TYR A 109 -0.43 5.76 4.04
CA TYR A 109 0.47 6.36 5.02
C TYR A 109 1.83 6.55 4.37
N VAL A 110 2.28 7.79 4.27
CA VAL A 110 3.57 8.15 3.68
C VAL A 110 4.62 8.14 4.78
N TRP A 111 5.45 7.10 4.80
CA TRP A 111 6.63 7.08 5.64
C TRP A 111 7.76 7.83 4.94
N ASN A 112 8.09 9.03 5.44
CA ASN A 112 9.28 9.74 5.01
C ASN A 112 10.49 9.19 5.77
N LYS A 113 11.29 8.37 5.10
CA LYS A 113 12.49 7.74 5.68
C LYS A 113 13.60 8.77 5.97
N THR A 114 13.63 9.85 5.20
CA THR A 114 14.63 10.93 5.38
C THR A 114 14.32 11.79 6.61
N ASP A 115 13.04 12.08 6.86
CA ASP A 115 12.57 12.81 8.04
C ASP A 115 11.26 12.20 8.58
N ASP A 116 11.38 11.31 9.56
CA ASP A 116 10.25 10.53 10.10
C ASP A 116 9.16 11.44 10.72
N PHE A 117 9.51 12.65 11.19
CA PHE A 117 8.54 13.62 11.73
C PHE A 117 7.58 14.16 10.67
N CYS A 118 7.95 14.07 9.39
CA CYS A 118 7.09 14.44 8.26
C CYS A 118 6.29 13.25 7.70
N SER A 119 6.23 12.13 8.41
CA SER A 119 5.39 10.99 8.00
C SER A 119 3.92 11.24 8.36
N GLU A 120 3.02 11.00 7.40
CA GLU A 120 1.60 11.32 7.59
C GLU A 120 0.65 10.39 6.82
N PHE A 121 -0.60 10.37 7.28
CA PHE A 121 -1.71 9.81 6.50
C PHE A 121 -2.14 10.79 5.42
N GLY A 122 -2.49 10.29 4.25
CA GLY A 122 -2.97 11.13 3.16
C GLY A 122 -3.58 10.34 2.02
N THR A 123 -3.80 11.05 0.92
CA THR A 123 -4.23 10.48 -0.36
C THR A 123 -3.16 10.78 -1.39
N ILE A 124 -2.70 9.77 -2.10
CA ILE A 124 -1.69 9.88 -3.15
C ILE A 124 -2.29 9.49 -4.50
N GLY A 125 -1.74 10.02 -5.60
CA GLY A 125 -2.06 9.54 -6.94
C GLY A 125 -1.13 8.39 -7.33
N ILE A 126 -1.67 7.24 -7.70
CA ILE A 126 -0.91 6.08 -8.19
C ILE A 126 -1.37 5.68 -9.58
N ARG A 127 -0.45 5.16 -10.40
CA ARG A 127 -0.78 4.55 -11.69
C ARG A 127 -0.43 3.07 -11.66
N SER A 128 -1.27 2.24 -12.27
CA SER A 128 -0.94 0.86 -12.57
C SER A 128 -0.39 0.71 -13.99
N PHE A 129 0.61 -0.13 -14.17
CA PHE A 129 1.15 -0.50 -15.48
C PHE A 129 1.89 -1.84 -15.42
N GLY A 130 1.57 -2.76 -16.33
CA GLY A 130 2.33 -4.00 -16.51
C GLY A 130 2.39 -4.94 -15.30
N GLY A 131 1.40 -4.90 -14.40
CA GLY A 131 1.41 -5.67 -13.15
C GLY A 131 2.02 -4.95 -11.95
N GLY A 132 2.53 -3.73 -12.12
CA GLY A 132 3.10 -2.91 -11.06
C GLY A 132 2.34 -1.61 -10.84
N ILE A 133 2.68 -0.92 -9.75
CA ILE A 133 2.15 0.41 -9.42
C ILE A 133 3.29 1.42 -9.17
N LYS A 134 2.99 2.71 -9.29
CA LYS A 134 3.91 3.80 -9.01
C LYS A 134 3.14 5.03 -8.54
N ARG A 135 3.67 5.79 -7.58
CA ARG A 135 3.15 7.13 -7.27
C ARG A 135 3.43 8.12 -8.41
N VAL A 136 2.44 8.95 -8.71
CA VAL A 136 2.43 9.96 -9.78
C VAL A 136 1.88 11.32 -9.35
N ALA A 137 1.26 11.42 -8.16
CA ALA A 137 0.85 12.67 -7.52
C ALA A 137 0.88 12.54 -6.00
#